data_AF-A0A1T4KCY4-F1
#
_entry.id   AF-A0A1T4KCY4-F1
#
_cell.length_a   1.000
_cell.length_b   1.000
_cell.length_c   1.000
_cell.angle_alpha   90.00
_cell.angle_beta   90.00
_cell.angle_gamma   90.00
#
_symmetry.space_group_name_H-M   'P 1'
#
loop_
_entity.id
_entity.type
_entity.pdbx_description
1 polymer ?
#
loop_
_entity_poly.entity_id
_entity_poly.type
_entity_poly.pdbx_seq_one_letter_code
_entity_poly.pdbx_strand_id
1 'polypeptide(L)'
;MESIQITEIKVNGKCVDIYFNLSKGLEMFFLPEHHFFTEYTFEVTDIPKSVLVVPLLLNLLPFSWLVDCVIWIDEIDEDFYDCIQPLKTAFRELHSNIDFGGTLIAAKRIKNSFVFNNQALQLFTGGVDATTTTIRIIDKKPILFNTNGWYLNQSDEENKVYDADVSAIEKIASSLSLESYFVKSNFARFIISSNVDKEFCNDKDTTWWFGFQHSMAFIGCAMVAAYKFSVETVYIASSYTFGQYIICVSDPRIDNCIKCAGISTIHDGYELSRQAKVKKLVEYHNQSDMDMFLRVCSFNTKNCCECEKCFRSMLALIAEGADDLSEYGFYFEGDFLDLLKTFIIKNAMELDSNHIVFWNDIIKDMKDNYENLAHKDVCDYLLNIDLEKARRNAILNHYKKDWKEIIKRKIFKI
;
A
#
# COMPACT_ATOMS: atom_id res chain seq x y z
N MET A 1 21.02 -23.62 13.74
CA MET A 1 20.59 -22.26 13.35
C MET A 1 19.85 -22.41 12.05
N GLU A 2 18.58 -22.03 12.03
CA GLU A 2 17.78 -22.11 10.80
C GLU A 2 18.35 -21.13 9.76
N SER A 3 18.19 -21.47 8.49
CA SER A 3 18.73 -20.67 7.39
C SER A 3 17.87 -20.71 6.13
N ILE A 4 17.95 -19.62 5.37
CA ILE A 4 17.39 -19.44 4.04
C ILE A 4 18.57 -19.22 3.10
N GLN A 5 18.73 -20.06 2.09
CA GLN A 5 19.81 -19.93 1.11
C GLN A 5 19.22 -19.60 -0.25
N ILE A 6 19.53 -18.42 -0.78
CA ILE A 6 19.15 -18.05 -2.16
C ILE A 6 20.05 -18.82 -3.12
N THR A 7 19.45 -19.70 -3.91
CA THR A 7 20.19 -20.68 -4.73
C THR A 7 20.31 -20.25 -6.18
N GLU A 8 19.29 -19.59 -6.72
CA GLU A 8 19.25 -19.27 -8.16
C GLU A 8 18.42 -18.02 -8.43
N ILE A 9 18.93 -17.16 -9.32
CA ILE A 9 18.23 -15.99 -9.87
C ILE A 9 18.24 -16.16 -11.40
N LYS A 10 17.07 -16.43 -11.99
CA LYS A 10 16.85 -16.52 -13.44
C LYS A 10 16.21 -15.23 -13.92
N VAL A 11 16.66 -14.76 -15.07
CA VAL A 11 16.13 -13.56 -15.71
C VAL A 11 15.73 -13.91 -17.12
N ASN A 12 14.47 -13.66 -17.48
CA ASN A 12 13.94 -13.93 -18.80
C ASN A 12 13.06 -12.76 -19.27
N GLY A 13 13.64 -11.90 -20.10
CA GLY A 13 12.99 -10.69 -20.60
C GLY A 13 12.57 -9.76 -19.46
N LYS A 14 11.27 -9.79 -19.14
CA LYS A 14 10.63 -8.98 -18.08
C LYS A 14 10.46 -9.70 -16.75
N CYS A 15 10.76 -11.00 -16.70
CA CYS A 15 10.54 -11.84 -15.53
C CYS A 15 11.85 -12.12 -14.79
N VAL A 16 11.76 -12.12 -13.46
CA VAL A 16 12.82 -12.57 -12.56
C VAL A 16 12.23 -13.66 -11.68
N ASP A 17 12.86 -14.84 -11.71
CA ASP A 17 12.51 -15.98 -10.86
C ASP A 17 13.66 -16.24 -9.90
N ILE A 18 13.35 -16.27 -8.61
CA ILE A 18 14.33 -16.49 -7.54
C ILE A 18 13.92 -17.71 -6.74
N TYR A 19 14.81 -18.68 -6.67
CA TYR A 19 14.65 -19.90 -5.89
C TYR A 19 15.52 -19.87 -4.65
N PHE A 20 15.02 -20.45 -3.56
CA PHE A 20 15.75 -20.55 -2.32
C PHE A 20 15.50 -21.90 -1.63
N ASN A 21 16.46 -22.32 -0.82
CA ASN A 21 16.32 -23.48 0.05
C ASN A 21 16.09 -23.03 1.48
N LEU A 22 15.33 -23.83 2.23
CA LEU A 22 15.01 -23.59 3.63
C LEU A 22 15.56 -24.70 4.50
N SER A 23 15.91 -24.35 5.74
CA SER A 23 16.02 -25.32 6.81
C SER A 23 14.63 -25.85 7.17
N LYS A 24 14.56 -27.12 7.59
CA LYS A 24 13.28 -27.84 7.80
C LYS A 24 12.33 -27.13 8.78
N GLY A 25 12.85 -26.41 9.77
CA GLY A 25 12.03 -25.67 10.74
C GLY A 25 11.28 -24.49 10.12
N LEU A 26 11.74 -23.98 8.96
CA LEU A 26 11.16 -22.83 8.28
C LEU A 26 10.09 -23.20 7.24
N GLU A 27 10.05 -24.44 6.76
CA GLU A 27 9.17 -24.87 5.65
C GLU A 27 7.70 -24.52 5.91
N MET A 28 7.24 -24.58 7.17
CA MET A 28 5.85 -24.26 7.52
C MET A 28 5.46 -22.80 7.22
N PHE A 29 6.41 -21.88 7.06
CA PHE A 29 6.12 -20.46 6.81
C PHE A 29 6.09 -20.09 5.33
N PHE A 30 6.40 -21.03 4.41
CA PHE A 30 6.55 -20.74 2.99
C PHE A 30 5.71 -21.68 2.14
N LEU A 31 5.40 -21.23 0.91
CA LEU A 31 4.85 -22.11 -0.10
C LEU A 31 5.89 -23.18 -0.51
N PRO A 32 5.47 -24.44 -0.80
CA PRO A 32 6.38 -25.56 -1.06
C PRO A 32 7.38 -25.34 -2.21
N GLU A 33 7.05 -24.46 -3.15
CA GLU A 33 7.87 -24.15 -4.33
C GLU A 33 9.14 -23.37 -3.97
N HIS A 34 9.19 -22.72 -2.80
CA HIS A 34 10.29 -21.85 -2.34
C HIS A 34 10.78 -20.90 -3.45
N HIS A 35 9.79 -20.26 -4.09
CA HIS A 35 9.96 -19.48 -5.29
C HIS A 35 9.35 -18.10 -5.10
N PHE A 36 10.10 -17.10 -5.51
CA PHE A 36 9.67 -15.71 -5.57
C PHE A 36 9.82 -15.22 -7.00
N PHE A 37 8.83 -14.48 -7.50
CA PHE A 37 8.93 -13.88 -8.83
C PHE A 37 8.52 -12.42 -8.85
N THR A 38 9.06 -11.71 -9.83
CA THR A 38 8.57 -10.41 -10.29
C THR A 38 8.50 -10.40 -11.81
N GLU A 39 7.39 -9.94 -12.36
CA GLU A 39 7.22 -9.68 -13.79
C GLU A 39 6.91 -8.20 -13.99
N TYR A 40 7.82 -7.51 -14.67
CA TYR A 40 7.70 -6.09 -14.97
C TYR A 40 7.03 -5.88 -16.33
N THR A 41 6.60 -4.65 -16.58
CA THR A 41 6.12 -4.21 -17.90
C THR A 41 7.26 -3.84 -18.85
N PHE A 42 8.50 -3.83 -18.37
CA PHE A 42 9.73 -3.50 -19.08
C PHE A 42 10.80 -4.60 -18.94
N GLU A 43 11.81 -4.58 -19.82
CA GLU A 43 12.92 -5.54 -19.82
C GLU A 43 13.87 -5.34 -18.63
N VAL A 44 14.23 -6.44 -17.97
CA VAL A 44 15.10 -6.45 -16.78
C VAL A 44 16.39 -7.27 -16.98
N THR A 45 16.65 -7.77 -18.19
CA THR A 45 17.83 -8.59 -18.53
C THR A 45 19.16 -7.93 -18.22
N ASP A 46 19.22 -6.61 -18.34
CA ASP A 46 20.47 -5.83 -18.16
C ASP A 46 20.69 -5.37 -16.71
N ILE A 47 19.78 -5.72 -15.79
CA ILE A 47 19.87 -5.33 -14.39
C ILE A 47 20.73 -6.35 -13.62
N PRO A 48 21.73 -5.92 -12.83
CA PRO A 48 22.56 -6.82 -12.04
C PRO A 48 21.77 -7.67 -11.05
N LYS A 49 22.17 -8.92 -10.83
CA LYS A 49 21.51 -9.83 -9.88
C LYS A 49 21.53 -9.28 -8.45
N SER A 50 22.61 -8.61 -8.07
CA SER A 50 22.76 -7.86 -6.82
C SER A 50 21.64 -6.83 -6.54
N VAL A 51 20.98 -6.30 -7.59
CA VAL A 51 19.82 -5.41 -7.52
C VAL A 51 18.51 -6.20 -7.67
N LEU A 52 18.46 -7.15 -8.60
CA LEU A 52 17.25 -7.96 -8.87
C LEU A 52 16.77 -8.79 -7.66
N VAL A 53 17.65 -9.08 -6.71
CA VAL A 53 17.32 -9.84 -5.50
C VAL A 53 16.69 -8.99 -4.38
N VAL A 54 16.79 -7.67 -4.46
CA VAL A 54 16.28 -6.73 -3.44
C VAL A 54 14.79 -6.92 -3.13
N PRO A 55 13.89 -7.12 -4.11
CA PRO A 55 12.48 -7.44 -3.84
C PRO A 55 12.29 -8.64 -2.91
N LEU A 56 13.01 -9.75 -3.13
CA LEU A 56 12.95 -10.91 -2.26
C LEU A 56 13.52 -10.60 -0.86
N LEU A 57 14.69 -9.95 -0.80
CA LEU A 57 15.35 -9.66 0.47
C LEU A 57 14.53 -8.75 1.37
N LEU A 58 13.84 -7.74 0.83
CA LEU A 58 12.97 -6.87 1.63
C LEU A 58 11.76 -7.60 2.22
N ASN A 59 11.35 -8.74 1.65
CA ASN A 59 10.37 -9.63 2.27
C ASN A 59 11.01 -10.57 3.30
N LEU A 60 12.21 -11.10 3.01
CA LEU A 60 12.88 -12.08 3.87
C LEU A 60 13.56 -11.48 5.10
N LEU A 61 14.09 -10.25 5.02
CA LEU A 61 14.79 -9.59 6.13
C LEU A 61 13.92 -9.48 7.38
N PRO A 62 12.71 -8.86 7.35
CA PRO A 62 11.85 -8.80 8.53
C PRO A 62 11.47 -10.20 9.05
N PHE A 63 11.24 -11.16 8.16
CA PHE A 63 10.98 -12.55 8.55
C PHE A 63 12.18 -13.15 9.30
N SER A 64 13.38 -12.98 8.76
CA SER A 64 14.61 -13.53 9.35
C SER A 64 14.90 -12.95 10.72
N TRP A 65 14.53 -11.68 10.94
CA TRP A 65 14.72 -11.04 12.22
C TRP A 65 13.72 -11.52 13.28
N LEU A 66 12.49 -11.81 12.88
CA LEU A 66 11.48 -12.38 13.78
C LEU A 66 11.79 -13.83 14.17
N VAL A 67 12.26 -14.62 13.21
CA VAL A 67 12.50 -16.07 13.40
C VAL A 67 13.92 -16.37 13.87
N ASP A 68 14.77 -15.35 13.96
CA ASP A 68 16.20 -15.49 14.28
C ASP A 68 16.92 -16.50 13.37
N CYS A 69 16.81 -16.29 12.06
CA CYS A 69 17.43 -17.14 11.05
C CYS A 69 18.43 -16.40 10.16
N VAL A 70 19.25 -17.15 9.43
CA VAL A 70 20.30 -16.59 8.57
C VAL A 70 19.93 -16.66 7.10
N ILE A 71 20.01 -15.52 6.42
CA ILE A 71 19.88 -15.44 4.96
C ILE A 71 21.27 -15.51 4.34
N TRP A 72 21.48 -16.45 3.42
CA TRP A 72 22.69 -16.59 2.61
C TRP A 72 22.43 -16.18 1.16
N ILE A 73 23.31 -15.35 0.63
CA ILE A 73 23.25 -14.89 -0.77
C ILE A 73 24.66 -14.77 -1.37
N ASP A 74 24.80 -15.02 -2.67
CA ASP A 74 26.09 -14.83 -3.37
C ASP A 74 26.45 -13.35 -3.49
N GLU A 75 25.61 -12.54 -4.14
CA GLU A 75 25.86 -11.11 -4.35
C GLU A 75 24.68 -10.24 -3.95
N ILE A 76 25.00 -9.06 -3.42
CA ILE A 76 24.03 -8.05 -3.00
C ILE A 76 24.59 -6.66 -3.31
N ASP A 77 23.71 -5.71 -3.62
CA ASP A 77 24.11 -4.32 -3.81
C ASP A 77 24.73 -3.75 -2.51
N GLU A 78 25.81 -2.99 -2.67
CA GLU A 78 26.59 -2.46 -1.56
C GLU A 78 25.78 -1.47 -0.69
N ASP A 79 25.03 -0.56 -1.33
CA ASP A 79 24.25 0.45 -0.62
C ASP A 79 23.05 -0.16 0.10
N PHE A 80 22.43 -1.18 -0.52
CA PHE A 80 21.38 -1.97 0.13
C PHE A 80 21.91 -2.76 1.33
N TYR A 81 23.09 -3.39 1.21
CA TYR A 81 23.70 -4.09 2.34
C TYR A 81 23.95 -3.15 3.53
N ASP A 82 24.43 -1.93 3.26
CA ASP A 82 24.71 -0.94 4.30
C ASP A 82 23.44 -0.42 4.99
N CYS A 83 22.27 -0.44 4.34
CA CYS A 83 21.02 -0.05 4.99
C CYS A 83 20.36 -1.13 5.85
N ILE A 84 20.79 -2.40 5.77
CA ILE A 84 20.19 -3.51 6.54
C ILE A 84 20.23 -3.25 8.05
N GLN A 85 21.36 -2.77 8.57
CA GLN A 85 21.51 -2.55 10.01
C GLN A 85 20.71 -1.34 10.52
N PRO A 86 20.73 -0.15 9.87
CA PRO A 86 19.81 0.94 10.18
C PRO A 86 18.33 0.52 10.11
N LEU A 87 17.96 -0.22 9.06
CA LEU A 87 16.60 -0.72 8.87
C LEU A 87 16.18 -1.63 10.04
N LYS A 88 17.04 -2.58 10.45
CA LYS A 88 16.78 -3.43 11.61
C LYS A 88 16.63 -2.64 12.92
N THR A 89 17.38 -1.55 13.08
CA THR A 89 17.23 -0.63 14.21
C THR A 89 15.86 0.05 14.18
N ALA A 90 15.43 0.56 13.02
CA ALA A 90 14.10 1.16 12.87
C ALA A 90 12.97 0.16 13.19
N PHE A 91 13.12 -1.11 12.85
CA PHE A 91 12.17 -2.16 13.26
C PHE A 91 12.09 -2.34 14.77
N ARG A 92 13.24 -2.32 15.48
CA ARG A 92 13.27 -2.37 16.95
C ARG A 92 12.59 -1.15 17.59
N GLU A 93 12.70 0.02 16.97
CA GLU A 93 12.02 1.24 17.43
C GLU A 93 10.52 1.20 17.17
N LEU A 94 10.09 0.64 16.04
CA LEU A 94 8.66 0.48 15.71
C LEU A 94 8.00 -0.58 16.60
N HIS A 95 8.72 -1.67 16.89
CA HIS A 95 8.23 -2.83 17.63
C HIS A 95 9.03 -3.01 18.93
N SER A 96 8.83 -2.10 19.88
CA SER A 96 9.59 -2.08 21.15
C SER A 96 9.47 -3.35 22.01
N ASN A 97 8.43 -4.17 21.75
CA ASN A 97 8.11 -5.38 22.51
C ASN A 97 8.52 -6.66 21.77
N ILE A 98 9.33 -6.55 20.71
CA ILE A 98 9.77 -7.69 19.90
C ILE A 98 11.30 -7.73 19.85
N ASP A 99 11.85 -8.90 20.15
CA ASP A 99 13.27 -9.17 19.95
C ASP A 99 13.55 -9.49 18.48
N PHE A 100 14.46 -8.74 17.87
CA PHE A 100 14.89 -8.93 16.48
C PHE A 100 16.28 -9.55 16.42
N GLY A 101 16.31 -10.85 16.12
CA GLY A 101 17.48 -11.67 15.83
C GLY A 101 17.82 -11.66 14.34
N GLY A 102 18.40 -12.74 13.83
CA GLY A 102 18.65 -12.98 12.41
C GLY A 102 19.80 -12.16 11.82
N THR A 103 20.39 -12.67 10.75
CA THR A 103 21.45 -11.96 10.02
C THR A 103 21.45 -12.31 8.54
N LEU A 104 21.99 -11.42 7.73
CA LEU A 104 22.23 -11.66 6.32
C LEU A 104 23.74 -11.77 6.08
N ILE A 105 24.14 -12.84 5.40
CA ILE A 105 25.52 -13.09 4.99
C ILE A 105 25.57 -13.12 3.46
N ALA A 106 26.31 -12.16 2.90
CA ALA A 106 26.57 -12.08 1.47
C ALA A 106 28.02 -12.48 1.18
N ALA A 107 28.24 -13.30 0.14
CA ALA A 107 29.59 -13.63 -0.28
C ALA A 107 30.31 -12.45 -0.94
N LYS A 108 29.56 -11.59 -1.64
CA LYS A 108 30.05 -10.41 -2.36
C LYS A 108 29.12 -9.22 -2.15
N ARG A 109 29.72 -8.05 -1.93
CA ARG A 109 29.05 -6.75 -2.02
C ARG A 109 29.43 -6.12 -3.35
N ILE A 110 28.43 -5.74 -4.14
CA ILE A 110 28.62 -5.18 -5.48
C ILE A 110 28.26 -3.70 -5.45
N LYS A 111 29.23 -2.84 -5.77
CA LYS A 111 28.96 -1.42 -5.92
C LYS A 111 28.37 -1.16 -7.30
N ASN A 112 27.07 -0.96 -7.36
CA ASN A 112 26.40 -0.51 -8.57
C ASN A 112 26.39 1.03 -8.63
N SER A 113 26.58 1.59 -9.81
CA SER A 113 26.52 3.03 -10.03
C SER A 113 26.12 3.34 -11.46
N PHE A 114 25.35 4.40 -11.63
CA PHE A 114 24.92 4.94 -12.91
C PHE A 114 24.66 6.44 -12.77
N VAL A 115 24.50 7.13 -13.90
CA VAL A 115 24.11 8.54 -13.91
C VAL A 115 22.59 8.62 -13.81
N PHE A 116 22.08 9.38 -12.85
CA PHE A 116 20.64 9.61 -12.72
C PHE A 116 20.11 10.38 -13.94
N ASN A 117 19.09 9.82 -14.59
CA ASN A 117 18.40 10.43 -15.72
C ASN A 117 16.99 10.90 -15.34
N ASN A 118 16.43 10.34 -14.26
CA ASN A 118 15.12 10.69 -13.73
C ASN A 118 15.23 11.06 -12.25
N GLN A 119 14.43 12.02 -11.80
CA GLN A 119 14.49 12.49 -10.41
C GLN A 119 13.63 11.66 -9.47
N ALA A 120 12.48 11.18 -9.94
CA ALA A 120 11.49 10.53 -9.09
C ALA A 120 10.81 9.34 -9.76
N LEU A 121 10.61 8.30 -8.95
CA LEU A 121 9.65 7.22 -9.19
C LEU A 121 8.76 7.16 -7.97
N GLN A 122 7.45 7.04 -8.15
CA GLN A 122 6.52 7.03 -7.05
C GLN A 122 5.70 5.73 -7.07
N LEU A 123 5.66 5.05 -5.92
CA LEU A 123 4.68 4.02 -5.67
C LEU A 123 3.27 4.63 -5.71
N PHE A 124 2.47 4.19 -6.68
CA PHE A 124 1.22 4.86 -7.04
C PHE A 124 0.05 3.89 -7.19
N THR A 125 -1.10 4.28 -6.63
CA THR A 125 -2.36 3.51 -6.70
C THR A 125 -3.55 4.37 -7.14
N GLY A 126 -3.36 5.68 -7.36
CA GLY A 126 -4.43 6.65 -7.63
C GLY A 126 -5.28 7.05 -6.41
N GLY A 127 -5.00 6.52 -5.22
CA GLY A 127 -5.67 6.95 -4.00
C GLY A 127 -5.33 8.40 -3.59
N VAL A 128 -6.02 8.92 -2.58
CA VAL A 128 -5.80 10.28 -2.02
C VAL A 128 -4.33 10.51 -1.64
N ASP A 129 -3.74 9.57 -0.91
CA ASP A 129 -2.37 9.71 -0.40
C ASP A 129 -1.36 9.74 -1.55
N ALA A 130 -1.42 8.76 -2.46
CA ALA A 130 -0.55 8.69 -3.62
C ALA A 130 -0.70 9.92 -4.52
N THR A 131 -1.93 10.34 -4.83
CA THR A 131 -2.15 11.53 -5.67
C THR A 131 -1.63 12.80 -5.02
N THR A 132 -1.71 12.91 -3.69
CA THR A 132 -1.13 14.05 -2.96
C THR A 132 0.38 14.11 -3.10
N THR A 133 1.09 12.98 -2.97
CA THR A 133 2.53 12.94 -3.22
C THR A 133 2.86 13.32 -4.67
N THR A 134 2.06 12.84 -5.64
CA THR A 134 2.28 13.15 -7.07
C THR A 134 2.23 14.64 -7.33
N ILE A 135 1.21 15.36 -6.85
CA ILE A 135 1.12 16.80 -7.05
C ILE A 135 2.24 17.57 -6.33
N ARG A 136 2.74 17.07 -5.19
CA ARG A 136 3.84 17.70 -4.44
C ARG A 136 5.18 17.58 -5.16
N ILE A 137 5.37 16.52 -5.96
CA ILE A 137 6.61 16.24 -6.66
C ILE A 137 6.46 16.34 -8.18
N ILE A 138 5.36 16.91 -8.68
CA ILE A 138 5.00 16.91 -10.10
C ILE A 138 6.09 17.52 -10.99
N ASP A 139 6.78 18.55 -10.50
CA ASP A 139 7.90 19.20 -11.20
C ASP A 139 9.09 18.26 -11.43
N LYS A 140 9.22 17.20 -10.63
CA LYS A 140 10.22 16.14 -10.80
C LYS A 140 9.83 15.12 -11.86
N LYS A 141 8.63 15.26 -12.46
CA LYS A 141 8.02 14.34 -13.44
C LYS A 141 8.11 12.88 -12.99
N PRO A 142 7.47 12.53 -11.86
CA PRO A 142 7.62 11.20 -11.28
C PRO A 142 7.09 10.12 -12.23
N ILE A 143 7.85 9.04 -12.38
CA ILE A 143 7.35 7.81 -12.97
C ILE A 143 6.35 7.18 -11.99
N LEU A 144 5.10 6.96 -12.39
CA LEU A 144 4.09 6.32 -11.56
C LEU A 144 4.26 4.80 -11.63
N PHE A 145 4.57 4.16 -10.50
CA PHE A 145 4.87 2.74 -10.45
C PHE A 145 3.89 1.99 -9.54
N ASN A 146 3.20 0.98 -10.08
CA ASN A 146 2.26 0.18 -9.31
C ASN A 146 2.71 -1.28 -9.18
N THR A 147 2.41 -1.87 -8.03
CA THR A 147 2.79 -3.24 -7.65
C THR A 147 1.56 -4.07 -7.31
N ASN A 148 1.49 -5.31 -7.81
CA ASN A 148 0.49 -6.29 -7.38
C ASN A 148 1.15 -7.63 -7.01
N GLY A 149 0.93 -8.08 -5.77
CA GLY A 149 1.65 -9.21 -5.18
C GLY A 149 0.84 -10.47 -4.92
N TRP A 150 -0.41 -10.53 -5.38
CA TRP A 150 -1.36 -11.57 -4.97
C TRP A 150 -1.38 -12.82 -5.87
N TYR A 151 -0.39 -12.97 -6.73
CA TYR A 151 -0.21 -14.14 -7.61
C TYR A 151 0.42 -15.30 -6.84
N LEU A 152 0.19 -16.54 -7.29
CA LEU A 152 0.82 -17.73 -6.68
C LEU A 152 2.24 -17.93 -7.19
N ASN A 153 2.35 -18.42 -8.43
CA ASN A 153 3.62 -18.85 -9.02
C ASN A 153 3.88 -18.19 -10.38
N GLN A 154 2.83 -17.73 -11.08
CA GLN A 154 2.92 -17.10 -12.40
C GLN A 154 1.86 -16.00 -12.54
N SER A 155 2.09 -15.09 -13.49
CA SER A 155 1.36 -13.83 -13.67
C SER A 155 0.11 -13.91 -14.58
N ASP A 156 -0.15 -15.10 -15.15
CA ASP A 156 -1.23 -15.38 -16.10
C ASP A 156 -2.62 -15.46 -15.44
N GLU A 157 -2.70 -15.31 -14.11
CA GLU A 157 -3.97 -15.27 -13.38
C GLU A 157 -4.76 -14.00 -13.76
N GLU A 158 -6.00 -14.18 -14.22
CA GLU A 158 -6.91 -13.07 -14.53
C GLU A 158 -7.24 -12.28 -13.25
N ASN A 159 -7.02 -10.96 -13.28
CA ASN A 159 -7.35 -10.09 -12.17
C ASN A 159 -7.98 -8.79 -12.68
N LYS A 160 -9.30 -8.83 -12.88
CA LYS A 160 -10.08 -7.70 -13.42
C LYS A 160 -9.94 -6.41 -12.60
N VAL A 161 -9.74 -6.53 -11.28
CA VAL A 161 -9.56 -5.35 -10.42
C VAL A 161 -8.22 -4.71 -10.72
N TYR A 162 -7.16 -5.51 -10.83
CA TYR A 162 -5.84 -5.03 -11.20
C TYR A 162 -5.81 -4.45 -12.62
N ASP A 163 -6.44 -5.10 -13.60
CA ASP A 163 -6.49 -4.58 -14.98
C ASP A 163 -7.21 -3.22 -15.03
N ALA A 164 -8.22 -3.03 -14.20
CA ALA A 164 -8.88 -1.74 -14.03
C ALA A 164 -8.01 -0.70 -13.31
N ASP A 165 -7.20 -1.11 -12.33
CA ASP A 165 -6.23 -0.24 -11.65
C ASP A 165 -5.13 0.22 -12.62
N VAL A 166 -4.59 -0.70 -13.44
CA VAL A 166 -3.65 -0.38 -14.52
C VAL A 166 -4.26 0.67 -15.46
N SER A 167 -5.46 0.40 -15.97
CA SER A 167 -6.17 1.31 -16.88
C SER A 167 -6.40 2.70 -16.26
N ALA A 168 -6.75 2.75 -14.97
CA ALA A 168 -6.96 4.00 -14.24
C ALA A 168 -5.66 4.78 -14.06
N ILE A 169 -4.57 4.09 -13.70
CA ILE A 169 -3.25 4.71 -13.49
C ILE A 169 -2.68 5.23 -14.80
N GLU A 170 -2.81 4.48 -15.90
CA GLU A 170 -2.39 4.94 -17.23
C GLU A 170 -3.15 6.21 -17.67
N LYS A 171 -4.45 6.27 -17.36
CA LYS A 171 -5.26 7.46 -17.63
C LYS A 171 -4.79 8.67 -16.81
N ILE A 172 -4.52 8.48 -15.52
CA ILE A 172 -3.98 9.54 -14.63
C ILE A 172 -2.60 9.99 -15.12
N ALA A 173 -1.70 9.04 -15.44
CA ALA A 173 -0.38 9.36 -15.94
C ALA A 173 -0.48 10.18 -17.23
N SER A 174 -1.34 9.78 -18.16
CA SER A 174 -1.58 10.49 -19.42
C SER A 174 -2.12 11.91 -19.20
N SER A 175 -3.09 12.10 -18.28
CA SER A 175 -3.64 13.43 -18.01
C SER A 175 -2.61 14.37 -17.37
N LEU A 176 -1.65 13.83 -16.63
CA LEU A 176 -0.55 14.58 -16.01
C LEU A 176 0.72 14.65 -16.88
N SER A 177 0.69 14.10 -18.10
CA SER A 177 1.88 13.96 -18.97
C SER A 177 3.06 13.24 -18.28
N LEU A 178 2.75 12.21 -17.49
CA LEU A 178 3.68 11.33 -16.79
C LEU A 178 3.72 9.94 -17.43
N GLU A 179 4.76 9.18 -17.09
CA GLU A 179 4.90 7.79 -17.47
C GLU A 179 4.42 6.87 -16.35
N SER A 180 3.90 5.68 -16.71
CA SER A 180 3.51 4.67 -15.73
C SER A 180 4.03 3.28 -16.08
N TYR A 181 4.48 2.54 -15.06
CA TYR A 181 4.94 1.16 -15.18
C TYR A 181 4.40 0.30 -14.06
N PHE A 182 4.40 -1.01 -14.30
CA PHE A 182 3.73 -1.97 -13.43
C PHE A 182 4.60 -3.20 -13.19
N VAL A 183 4.37 -3.86 -12.04
CA VAL A 183 4.96 -5.15 -11.68
C VAL A 183 3.94 -6.08 -11.04
N LYS A 184 3.95 -7.33 -11.48
CA LYS A 184 3.24 -8.45 -10.85
C LYS A 184 4.23 -9.31 -10.07
N SER A 185 3.81 -9.89 -8.96
CA SER A 185 4.67 -10.71 -8.09
C SER A 185 3.82 -11.61 -7.20
N ASN A 186 4.46 -12.56 -6.52
CA ASN A 186 3.87 -13.34 -5.43
C ASN A 186 4.30 -12.89 -4.03
N PHE A 187 4.83 -11.66 -3.88
CA PHE A 187 5.33 -11.17 -2.58
C PHE A 187 4.32 -11.29 -1.43
N ALA A 188 3.01 -11.23 -1.69
CA ALA A 188 1.99 -11.31 -0.64
C ALA A 188 1.61 -12.76 -0.27
N ARG A 189 2.19 -13.77 -0.94
CA ARG A 189 1.75 -15.17 -0.84
C ARG A 189 2.85 -16.19 -0.59
N PHE A 190 4.07 -15.94 -1.06
CA PHE A 190 5.16 -16.91 -0.92
C PHE A 190 5.55 -17.17 0.54
N ILE A 191 5.34 -16.19 1.42
CA ILE A 191 5.31 -16.35 2.89
C ILE A 191 3.85 -16.53 3.31
N ILE A 192 3.58 -17.62 4.04
CA ILE A 192 2.27 -17.95 4.58
C ILE A 192 2.01 -17.06 5.80
N SER A 193 1.43 -15.88 5.55
CA SER A 193 1.18 -14.84 6.57
C SER A 193 0.43 -15.37 7.79
N SER A 194 -0.56 -16.26 7.61
CA SER A 194 -1.33 -16.83 8.72
C SER A 194 -0.47 -17.61 9.72
N ASN A 195 0.61 -18.24 9.25
CA ASN A 195 1.51 -19.00 10.12
C ASN A 195 2.46 -18.05 10.86
N VAL A 196 2.92 -16.98 10.20
CA VAL A 196 3.70 -15.91 10.83
C VAL A 196 2.86 -15.15 11.86
N ASP A 197 1.63 -14.80 11.51
CA ASP A 197 0.69 -14.10 12.39
C ASP A 197 0.44 -14.90 13.66
N LYS A 198 0.16 -16.20 13.49
CA LYS A 198 -0.13 -17.10 14.60
C LYS A 198 1.03 -17.22 15.58
N GLU A 199 2.25 -17.29 15.07
CA GLU A 199 3.44 -17.53 15.88
C GLU A 199 4.00 -16.23 16.49
N PHE A 200 3.96 -15.12 15.75
CA PHE A 200 4.71 -13.91 16.10
C PHE A 200 3.86 -12.65 16.34
N CYS A 201 2.60 -12.61 15.89
CA CYS A 201 1.79 -11.37 15.88
C CYS A 201 0.54 -11.40 16.77
N ASN A 202 0.01 -12.58 17.11
CA ASN A 202 -1.27 -12.74 17.84
C ASN A 202 -1.42 -11.87 19.11
N ASP A 203 -0.33 -11.64 19.86
CA ASP A 203 -0.36 -10.88 21.12
C ASP A 203 0.10 -9.41 20.97
N LYS A 204 0.27 -8.92 19.73
CA LYS A 204 1.03 -7.69 19.45
C LYS A 204 0.25 -6.63 18.66
N ASP A 205 -1.07 -6.76 18.58
CA ASP A 205 -1.98 -5.83 17.88
C ASP A 205 -1.51 -5.45 16.46
N THR A 206 -0.87 -6.39 15.75
CA THR A 206 -0.35 -6.20 14.40
C THR A 206 -0.45 -7.50 13.60
N THR A 207 -0.10 -7.45 12.31
CA THR A 207 -0.02 -8.62 11.43
C THR A 207 1.29 -8.60 10.66
N TRP A 208 1.70 -9.73 10.10
CA TRP A 208 2.82 -9.85 9.18
C TRP A 208 2.73 -8.83 8.06
N TRP A 209 1.57 -8.77 7.40
CA TRP A 209 1.34 -7.83 6.31
C TRP A 209 1.49 -6.39 6.77
N PHE A 210 0.78 -5.99 7.84
CA PHE A 210 0.68 -4.60 8.28
C PHE A 210 1.93 -4.11 9.04
N GLY A 211 2.46 -4.92 9.96
CA GLY A 211 3.56 -4.55 10.84
C GLY A 211 4.95 -4.78 10.26
N PHE A 212 5.08 -5.62 9.21
CA PHE A 212 6.41 -6.09 8.79
C PHE A 212 6.67 -6.12 7.29
N GLN A 213 5.66 -6.32 6.44
CA GLN A 213 5.91 -6.69 5.04
C GLN A 213 5.55 -5.63 3.99
N HIS A 214 4.37 -5.01 4.06
CA HIS A 214 3.77 -4.39 2.86
C HIS A 214 4.63 -3.29 2.20
N SER A 215 5.11 -2.29 2.94
CA SER A 215 5.93 -1.21 2.34
C SER A 215 7.26 -1.75 1.82
N MET A 216 7.87 -2.69 2.55
CA MET A 216 9.10 -3.38 2.18
C MET A 216 8.95 -4.08 0.82
N ALA A 217 7.84 -4.81 0.63
CA ALA A 217 7.56 -5.51 -0.61
C ALA A 217 7.39 -4.55 -1.80
N PHE A 218 6.68 -3.44 -1.59
CA PHE A 218 6.44 -2.44 -2.63
C PHE A 218 7.74 -1.72 -3.02
N ILE A 219 8.49 -1.24 -2.02
CA ILE A 219 9.75 -0.52 -2.23
C ILE A 219 10.78 -1.43 -2.88
N GLY A 220 10.83 -2.71 -2.51
CA GLY A 220 11.76 -3.65 -3.13
C GLY A 220 11.53 -3.81 -4.62
N CYS A 221 10.29 -3.93 -5.07
CA CYS A 221 9.98 -3.94 -6.50
C CYS A 221 10.28 -2.59 -7.16
N ALA A 222 10.01 -1.49 -6.46
CA ALA A 222 10.30 -0.14 -6.95
C ALA A 222 11.80 0.12 -7.13
N MET A 223 12.68 -0.50 -6.32
CA MET A 223 14.14 -0.36 -6.46
C MET A 223 14.65 -0.91 -7.80
N VAL A 224 14.10 -2.02 -8.27
CA VAL A 224 14.44 -2.58 -9.59
C VAL A 224 13.99 -1.65 -10.71
N ALA A 225 12.76 -1.11 -10.61
CA ALA A 225 12.27 -0.12 -11.56
C ALA A 225 13.10 1.17 -11.55
N ALA A 226 13.41 1.69 -10.37
CA ALA A 226 14.22 2.88 -10.20
C ALA A 226 15.63 2.69 -10.78
N TYR A 227 16.23 1.49 -10.62
CA TYR A 227 17.49 1.16 -11.27
C TYR A 227 17.36 1.18 -12.79
N LYS A 228 16.33 0.52 -13.35
CA LYS A 228 16.09 0.46 -14.79
C LYS A 228 16.00 1.84 -15.43
N PHE A 229 15.28 2.75 -14.77
CA PHE A 229 15.04 4.10 -15.27
C PHE A 229 16.05 5.13 -14.77
N SER A 230 17.11 4.68 -14.08
CA SER A 230 18.13 5.55 -13.51
C SER A 230 17.56 6.69 -12.66
N VAL A 231 16.66 6.34 -11.75
CA VAL A 231 15.93 7.26 -10.88
C VAL A 231 16.73 7.55 -9.61
N GLU A 232 16.77 8.81 -9.20
CA GLU A 232 17.44 9.22 -7.94
C GLU A 232 16.66 8.81 -6.69
N THR A 233 15.34 9.02 -6.66
CA THR A 233 14.50 8.81 -5.47
C THR A 233 13.21 8.05 -5.75
N VAL A 234 12.95 7.03 -4.93
CA VAL A 234 11.65 6.35 -4.83
C VAL A 234 10.79 7.03 -3.76
N TYR A 235 9.54 7.34 -4.08
CA TYR A 235 8.58 7.93 -3.15
C TYR A 235 7.48 6.91 -2.79
N ILE A 236 7.18 6.82 -1.50
CA ILE A 236 5.98 6.13 -0.99
C ILE A 236 5.15 7.13 -0.20
N ALA A 237 3.85 7.20 -0.50
CA ALA A 237 2.95 8.12 0.18
C ALA A 237 2.59 7.61 1.58
N SER A 238 2.56 8.50 2.55
CA SER A 238 2.15 8.18 3.91
C SER A 238 0.66 7.83 3.96
N SER A 239 0.30 6.81 4.73
CA SER A 239 -1.10 6.58 5.12
C SER A 239 -1.46 7.26 6.44
N TYR A 240 -0.45 7.52 7.27
CA TYR A 240 -0.58 8.05 8.62
C TYR A 240 0.14 9.41 8.76
N THR A 241 -0.14 10.10 9.86
CA THR A 241 0.40 11.43 10.14
C THR A 241 1.02 11.51 11.54
N PHE A 242 1.79 12.56 11.81
CA PHE A 242 2.32 12.85 13.14
C PHE A 242 1.27 12.73 14.26
N GLY A 243 1.68 12.13 15.37
CA GLY A 243 0.85 11.96 16.57
C GLY A 243 0.00 10.69 16.58
N GLN A 244 -0.08 9.95 15.47
CA GLN A 244 -0.72 8.64 15.43
C GLN A 244 0.30 7.56 15.80
N TYR A 245 0.11 6.93 16.97
CA TYR A 245 0.93 5.78 17.37
C TYR A 245 0.36 4.49 16.77
N ILE A 246 0.95 4.03 15.67
CA ILE A 246 0.48 2.87 14.91
C ILE A 246 1.69 2.00 14.53
N ILE A 247 1.59 0.69 14.77
CA ILE A 247 2.62 -0.28 14.41
C ILE A 247 2.40 -0.70 12.94
N CYS A 248 2.82 0.16 12.03
CA CYS A 248 2.74 -0.03 10.58
C CYS A 248 4.15 0.02 9.98
N VAL A 249 4.50 -0.94 9.11
CA VAL A 249 5.83 -0.96 8.49
C VAL A 249 6.04 0.21 7.52
N SER A 250 4.97 0.72 6.91
CA SER A 250 5.03 1.97 6.17
C SER A 250 5.14 3.15 7.15
N ASP A 251 6.38 3.44 7.53
CA ASP A 251 6.76 4.45 8.52
C ASP A 251 8.04 5.16 8.03
N PRO A 252 8.14 6.50 8.21
CA PRO A 252 9.34 7.25 7.82
C PRO A 252 10.66 6.73 8.40
N ARG A 253 10.66 6.09 9.58
CA ARG A 253 11.86 5.51 10.19
C ARG A 253 12.35 4.28 9.43
N ILE A 254 11.45 3.57 8.77
CA ILE A 254 11.73 2.33 8.03
C ILE A 254 11.95 2.64 6.55
N ASP A 255 10.96 3.23 5.90
CA ASP A 255 10.95 3.41 4.45
C ASP A 255 12.15 4.27 4.00
N ASN A 256 12.47 5.35 4.73
CA ASN A 256 13.60 6.24 4.40
C ASN A 256 14.99 5.60 4.57
N CYS A 257 15.09 4.47 5.29
CA CYS A 257 16.36 3.76 5.42
C CYS A 257 16.72 3.02 4.13
N ILE A 258 15.74 2.63 3.31
CA ILE A 258 15.95 1.72 2.20
C ILE A 258 16.67 2.45 1.05
N LYS A 259 17.82 1.90 0.66
CA LYS A 259 18.65 2.39 -0.45
C LYS A 259 19.14 1.24 -1.30
N CYS A 260 19.44 1.49 -2.57
CA CYS A 260 20.06 0.51 -3.46
C CYS A 260 20.74 1.22 -4.63
N ALA A 261 21.99 0.91 -4.95
CA ALA A 261 22.71 1.48 -6.09
C ALA A 261 22.67 3.03 -6.16
N GLY A 262 22.82 3.70 -5.02
CA GLY A 262 22.70 5.15 -4.86
C GLY A 262 21.27 5.70 -4.80
N ILE A 263 20.26 4.90 -5.14
CA ILE A 263 18.84 5.27 -5.10
C ILE A 263 18.39 5.38 -3.65
N SER A 264 17.66 6.44 -3.31
CA SER A 264 17.10 6.64 -1.98
C SER A 264 15.58 6.50 -1.95
N THR A 265 15.00 6.26 -0.78
CA THR A 265 13.56 6.23 -0.57
C THR A 265 13.10 7.42 0.28
N ILE A 266 11.94 7.99 -0.03
CA ILE A 266 11.27 9.02 0.76
C ILE A 266 9.83 8.60 1.07
N HIS A 267 9.49 8.57 2.36
CA HIS A 267 8.13 8.47 2.87
C HIS A 267 7.51 9.86 2.95
N ASP A 268 6.67 10.19 1.96
CA ASP A 268 6.17 11.54 1.73
C ASP A 268 4.80 11.79 2.36
N GLY A 269 4.57 13.01 2.86
CA GLY A 269 3.26 13.45 3.34
C GLY A 269 2.91 13.05 4.78
N TYR A 270 3.87 12.57 5.56
CA TYR A 270 3.66 12.19 6.99
C TYR A 270 3.30 13.39 7.89
N GLU A 271 3.58 14.61 7.43
CA GLU A 271 3.19 15.85 8.09
C GLU A 271 1.74 16.28 7.81
N LEU A 272 1.07 15.62 6.86
CA LEU A 272 -0.28 15.98 6.44
C LEU A 272 -1.31 15.02 7.04
N SER A 273 -2.29 15.57 7.74
CA SER A 273 -3.52 14.83 8.05
C SER A 273 -4.22 14.39 6.77
N ARG A 274 -5.09 13.38 6.87
CA ARG A 274 -5.91 12.96 5.72
C ARG A 274 -6.67 14.13 5.11
N GLN A 275 -7.27 14.98 5.95
CA GLN A 275 -8.02 16.12 5.46
C GLN A 275 -7.10 17.16 4.79
N ALA A 276 -5.92 17.42 5.35
CA ALA A 276 -4.95 18.33 4.73
C ALA A 276 -4.47 17.83 3.35
N LYS A 277 -4.40 16.51 3.15
CA LYS A 277 -4.13 15.91 1.83
C LYS A 277 -5.28 16.17 0.85
N VAL A 278 -6.52 15.92 1.27
CA VAL A 278 -7.71 16.19 0.43
C VAL A 278 -7.81 17.67 0.07
N LYS A 279 -7.57 18.56 1.04
CA LYS A 279 -7.51 20.01 0.81
C LYS A 279 -6.55 20.38 -0.30
N LYS A 280 -5.33 19.83 -0.27
CA LYS A 280 -4.34 20.05 -1.33
C LYS A 280 -4.80 19.58 -2.69
N LEU A 281 -5.52 18.45 -2.76
CA LEU A 281 -6.07 17.94 -4.02
C LEU A 281 -7.14 18.88 -4.59
N VAL A 282 -8.04 19.38 -3.74
CA VAL A 282 -9.09 20.33 -4.15
C VAL A 282 -8.48 21.68 -4.55
N GLU A 283 -7.53 22.20 -3.77
CA GLU A 283 -6.81 23.43 -4.11
C GLU A 283 -6.06 23.31 -5.44
N TYR A 284 -5.39 22.18 -5.68
CA TYR A 284 -4.68 21.94 -6.92
C TYR A 284 -5.63 21.82 -8.12
N HIS A 285 -6.73 21.09 -7.96
CA HIS A 285 -7.79 20.98 -8.98
C HIS A 285 -8.34 22.35 -9.34
N ASN A 286 -8.67 23.20 -8.36
CA ASN A 286 -9.21 24.54 -8.61
C ASN A 286 -8.20 25.52 -9.24
N GLN A 287 -6.90 25.27 -9.08
CA GLN A 287 -5.83 26.14 -9.59
C GLN A 287 -5.25 25.65 -10.93
N SER A 288 -5.57 24.44 -11.35
CA SER A 288 -5.00 23.81 -12.55
C SER A 288 -6.09 23.42 -13.53
N ASP A 289 -5.80 23.50 -14.83
CA ASP A 289 -6.68 22.95 -15.87
C ASP A 289 -6.52 21.41 -15.99
N MET A 290 -6.03 20.73 -14.94
CA MET A 290 -5.74 19.30 -14.97
C MET A 290 -6.80 18.47 -14.26
N ASP A 291 -7.25 17.42 -14.92
CA ASP A 291 -8.20 16.46 -14.36
C ASP A 291 -7.62 15.73 -13.13
N MET A 292 -8.26 15.91 -11.96
CA MET A 292 -7.87 15.28 -10.69
C MET A 292 -8.57 13.93 -10.46
N PHE A 293 -8.28 12.94 -11.29
CA PHE A 293 -8.94 11.62 -11.19
C PHE A 293 -8.40 10.77 -10.02
N LEU A 294 -9.27 10.36 -9.09
CA LEU A 294 -8.91 9.48 -7.98
C LEU A 294 -9.39 8.04 -8.19
N ARG A 295 -8.55 7.08 -7.79
CA ARG A 295 -8.85 5.64 -7.74
C ARG A 295 -8.74 5.15 -6.29
N VAL A 296 -9.86 5.18 -5.56
CA VAL A 296 -9.85 4.90 -4.10
C VAL A 296 -10.36 3.52 -3.73
N CYS A 297 -11.29 2.94 -4.49
CA CYS A 297 -11.91 1.66 -4.11
C CYS A 297 -10.95 0.47 -4.28
N SER A 298 -10.82 -0.37 -3.25
CA SER A 298 -9.80 -1.44 -3.23
C SER A 298 -10.18 -2.73 -3.97
N PHE A 299 -11.47 -3.02 -4.15
CA PHE A 299 -11.93 -4.37 -4.55
C PHE A 299 -12.92 -4.38 -5.72
N ASN A 300 -13.19 -3.22 -6.31
CA ASN A 300 -14.10 -3.07 -7.44
C ASN A 300 -13.36 -2.44 -8.59
N THR A 301 -13.72 -2.74 -9.83
CA THR A 301 -13.09 -2.20 -11.06
C THR A 301 -13.30 -0.70 -11.26
N LYS A 302 -14.06 -0.04 -10.39
CA LYS A 302 -14.28 1.42 -10.36
C LYS A 302 -14.47 1.89 -8.92
N ASN A 303 -14.52 3.20 -8.69
CA ASN A 303 -15.04 3.72 -7.43
C ASN A 303 -16.50 3.30 -7.33
N CYS A 304 -16.82 2.40 -6.39
CA CYS A 304 -18.16 1.82 -6.32
C CYS A 304 -19.21 2.79 -5.75
N CYS A 305 -18.77 3.83 -5.06
CA CYS A 305 -19.65 4.81 -4.40
C CYS A 305 -20.63 4.17 -3.38
N GLU A 306 -20.31 2.96 -2.90
CA GLU A 306 -21.17 2.17 -2.01
C GLU A 306 -20.46 1.68 -0.74
N CYS A 307 -19.13 1.67 -0.72
CA CYS A 307 -18.34 1.24 0.44
C CYS A 307 -17.85 2.43 1.28
N GLU A 308 -17.48 2.16 2.53
CA GLU A 308 -16.96 3.15 3.48
C GLU A 308 -15.83 3.97 2.87
N LYS A 309 -14.87 3.31 2.22
CA LYS A 309 -13.68 3.99 1.67
C LYS A 309 -14.04 5.00 0.59
N CYS A 310 -15.05 4.71 -0.23
CA CYS A 310 -15.57 5.67 -1.21
C CYS A 310 -16.27 6.83 -0.51
N PHE A 311 -17.18 6.54 0.43
CA PHE A 311 -17.91 7.59 1.16
C PHE A 311 -16.99 8.51 1.96
N ARG A 312 -16.04 7.95 2.70
CA ARG A 312 -15.04 8.74 3.44
C ARG A 312 -14.23 9.65 2.52
N SER A 313 -13.97 9.24 1.28
CA SER A 313 -13.25 10.05 0.31
C SER A 313 -14.16 11.14 -0.29
N MET A 314 -15.39 10.79 -0.70
CA MET A 314 -16.37 11.73 -1.23
C MET A 314 -16.77 12.80 -0.19
N LEU A 315 -17.03 12.40 1.05
CA LEU A 315 -17.36 13.33 2.14
C LEU A 315 -16.18 14.25 2.46
N ALA A 316 -14.96 13.73 2.47
CA ALA A 316 -13.77 14.56 2.67
C ALA A 316 -13.58 15.59 1.56
N LEU A 317 -13.86 15.22 0.29
CA LEU A 317 -13.82 16.13 -0.85
C LEU A 317 -14.88 17.24 -0.70
N ILE A 318 -16.12 16.87 -0.37
CA ILE A 318 -17.20 17.83 -0.11
C ILE A 318 -16.80 18.79 1.01
N ALA A 319 -16.20 18.29 2.10
CA ALA A 319 -15.78 19.11 3.23
C ALA A 319 -14.74 20.19 2.85
N GLU A 320 -13.97 19.98 1.78
CA GLU A 320 -13.02 20.96 1.23
C GLU A 320 -13.61 21.82 0.09
N GLY A 321 -14.91 21.69 -0.19
CA GLY A 321 -15.60 22.48 -1.20
C GLY A 321 -15.56 21.89 -2.61
N ALA A 322 -15.41 20.57 -2.76
CA ALA A 322 -15.63 19.92 -4.05
C ALA A 322 -17.12 19.90 -4.41
N ASP A 323 -17.48 20.55 -5.51
CA ASP A 323 -18.87 20.67 -5.97
C ASP A 323 -19.32 19.43 -6.77
N ASP A 324 -18.53 19.02 -7.76
CA ASP A 324 -18.79 17.86 -8.62
C ASP A 324 -17.81 16.72 -8.34
N LEU A 325 -18.30 15.66 -7.67
CA LEU A 325 -17.51 14.48 -7.34
C LEU A 325 -17.09 13.66 -8.57
N SER A 326 -17.75 13.86 -9.72
CA SER A 326 -17.41 13.18 -10.97
C SER A 326 -16.08 13.65 -11.56
N GLU A 327 -15.68 14.89 -11.26
CA GLU A 327 -14.36 15.45 -11.59
C GLU A 327 -13.23 14.73 -10.84
N TYR A 328 -13.56 14.10 -9.70
CA TYR A 328 -12.64 13.28 -8.90
C TYR A 328 -12.77 11.78 -9.16
N GLY A 329 -13.55 11.37 -10.16
CA GLY A 329 -13.72 9.97 -10.55
C GLY A 329 -14.78 9.19 -9.76
N PHE A 330 -15.70 9.88 -9.08
CA PHE A 330 -16.85 9.25 -8.42
C PHE A 330 -18.11 9.43 -9.25
N TYR A 331 -18.53 8.36 -9.94
CA TYR A 331 -19.73 8.35 -10.77
C TYR A 331 -20.83 7.55 -10.08
N PHE A 332 -21.97 8.18 -9.82
CA PHE A 332 -23.17 7.57 -9.27
C PHE A 332 -24.42 8.24 -9.87
N GLU A 333 -25.56 7.55 -9.79
CA GLU A 333 -26.84 8.06 -10.26
C GLU A 333 -27.65 8.63 -9.08
N GLY A 334 -28.34 9.75 -9.32
CA GLY A 334 -29.23 10.36 -8.33
C GLY A 334 -28.54 11.34 -7.37
N ASP A 335 -29.25 11.68 -6.30
CA ASP A 335 -28.81 12.62 -5.28
C ASP A 335 -27.82 11.97 -4.29
N PHE A 336 -26.72 12.67 -4.00
CA PHE A 336 -25.69 12.21 -3.08
C PHE A 336 -26.21 12.02 -1.64
N LEU A 337 -27.13 12.86 -1.16
CA LEU A 337 -27.75 12.70 0.16
C LEU A 337 -28.55 11.40 0.26
N ASP A 338 -29.27 11.03 -0.80
CA ASP A 338 -30.02 9.78 -0.82
C ASP A 338 -29.12 8.55 -0.95
N LEU A 339 -28.00 8.67 -1.67
CA LEU A 339 -26.95 7.67 -1.71
C LEU A 339 -26.33 7.47 -0.30
N LEU A 340 -26.03 8.57 0.41
CA LEU A 340 -25.52 8.54 1.78
C LEU A 340 -26.51 7.90 2.76
N LYS A 341 -27.79 8.29 2.73
CA LYS A 341 -28.83 7.66 3.56
C LYS A 341 -28.89 6.15 3.30
N THR A 342 -28.76 5.74 2.04
CA THR A 342 -28.74 4.33 1.65
C THR A 342 -27.54 3.60 2.25
N PHE A 343 -26.35 4.19 2.20
CA PHE A 343 -25.15 3.67 2.85
C PHE A 343 -25.35 3.53 4.36
N ILE A 344 -25.85 4.57 5.03
CA ILE A 344 -26.10 4.57 6.47
C ILE A 344 -27.06 3.43 6.86
N ILE A 345 -28.11 3.18 6.06
CA ILE A 345 -29.10 2.14 6.36
C ILE A 345 -28.53 0.74 6.12
N LYS A 346 -27.78 0.54 5.03
CA LYS A 346 -27.37 -0.79 4.56
C LYS A 346 -25.97 -1.20 5.03
N ASN A 347 -25.04 -0.25 5.03
CA ASN A 347 -23.60 -0.50 5.08
C ASN A 347 -22.91 0.21 6.26
N ALA A 348 -23.63 0.92 7.15
CA ALA A 348 -23.03 1.55 8.34
C ALA A 348 -22.31 0.55 9.26
N MET A 349 -22.50 -0.77 9.09
CA MET A 349 -21.71 -1.77 9.79
C MET A 349 -20.21 -1.75 9.41
N GLU A 350 -19.85 -1.19 8.24
CA GLU A 350 -18.47 -0.96 7.80
C GLU A 350 -17.77 0.15 8.62
N LEU A 351 -18.53 1.01 9.31
CA LEU A 351 -17.99 2.05 10.17
C LEU A 351 -17.55 1.46 11.50
N ASP A 352 -16.36 0.88 11.59
CA ASP A 352 -15.78 0.55 12.89
C ASP A 352 -15.40 1.82 13.70
N SER A 353 -14.87 1.63 14.92
CA SER A 353 -14.50 2.74 15.79
C SER A 353 -13.47 3.69 15.17
N ASN A 354 -12.53 3.16 14.37
CA ASN A 354 -11.52 3.98 13.71
C ASN A 354 -12.13 4.80 12.57
N HIS A 355 -13.04 4.18 11.79
CA HIS A 355 -13.76 4.89 10.74
C HIS A 355 -14.64 6.01 11.30
N ILE A 356 -15.34 5.78 12.43
CA ILE A 356 -16.18 6.79 13.07
C ILE A 356 -15.35 8.02 13.48
N VAL A 357 -14.12 7.84 13.96
CA VAL A 357 -13.21 8.97 14.25
C VAL A 357 -12.94 9.78 12.99
N PHE A 358 -12.58 9.13 11.88
CA PHE A 358 -12.35 9.83 10.62
C PHE A 358 -13.58 10.56 10.09
N TRP A 359 -14.77 9.96 10.23
CA TRP A 359 -16.01 10.59 9.80
C TRP A 359 -16.37 11.80 10.67
N ASN A 360 -16.14 11.72 11.98
CA ASN A 360 -16.39 12.86 12.87
C ASN A 360 -15.45 14.04 12.57
N ASP A 361 -14.20 13.78 12.24
CA ASP A 361 -13.26 14.81 11.79
C ASP A 361 -13.78 15.49 10.51
N ILE A 362 -14.19 14.70 9.51
CA ILE A 362 -14.78 15.22 8.27
C ILE A 362 -16.05 16.04 8.55
N ILE A 363 -16.95 15.55 9.40
CA ILE A 363 -18.20 16.26 9.75
C ILE A 363 -17.90 17.59 10.43
N LYS A 364 -16.88 17.63 11.28
CA LYS A 364 -16.41 18.87 11.91
C LYS A 364 -15.90 19.84 10.85
N ASP A 365 -15.08 19.39 9.91
CA ASP A 365 -14.54 20.23 8.83
C ASP A 365 -15.66 20.73 7.90
N MET A 366 -16.65 19.88 7.56
CA MET A 366 -17.85 20.30 6.84
C MET A 366 -18.60 21.41 7.58
N LYS A 367 -18.77 21.29 8.90
CA LYS A 367 -19.43 22.31 9.71
C LYS A 367 -18.65 23.62 9.74
N ASP A 368 -17.33 23.55 9.88
CA ASP A 368 -16.47 24.72 9.92
C ASP A 368 -16.43 25.43 8.55
N ASN A 369 -16.58 24.67 7.46
CA ASN A 369 -16.64 25.16 6.07
C ASN A 369 -18.07 25.31 5.51
N TYR A 370 -19.11 25.29 6.35
CA TYR A 370 -20.51 25.13 5.93
C TYR A 370 -20.95 26.05 4.79
N GLU A 371 -20.55 27.32 4.83
CA GLU A 371 -20.96 28.30 3.81
C GLU A 371 -20.40 28.03 2.41
N ASN A 372 -19.27 27.32 2.33
CA ASN A 372 -18.59 26.98 1.08
C ASN A 372 -19.00 25.60 0.53
N LEU A 373 -19.91 24.88 1.19
CA LEU A 373 -20.35 23.57 0.73
C LEU A 373 -21.42 23.69 -0.36
N ALA A 374 -21.25 22.99 -1.49
CA ALA A 374 -22.35 22.73 -2.42
C ALA A 374 -23.42 21.80 -1.82
N HIS A 375 -23.01 20.84 -0.99
CA HIS A 375 -23.86 19.79 -0.41
C HIS A 375 -24.22 20.10 1.06
N LYS A 376 -24.87 21.26 1.31
CA LYS A 376 -25.24 21.69 2.68
C LYS A 376 -26.20 20.73 3.39
N ASP A 377 -27.12 20.14 2.64
CA ASP A 377 -28.10 19.16 3.10
C ASP A 377 -27.46 17.86 3.61
N VAL A 378 -26.34 17.45 3.03
CA VAL A 378 -25.50 16.34 3.48
C VAL A 378 -24.86 16.66 4.82
N CYS A 379 -24.31 17.87 4.97
CA CYS A 379 -23.77 18.33 6.25
C CYS A 379 -24.86 18.36 7.32
N ASP A 380 -26.03 18.93 7.02
CA ASP A 380 -27.17 19.00 7.93
C ASP A 380 -27.64 17.61 8.36
N TYR A 381 -27.70 16.65 7.44
CA TYR A 381 -28.04 15.27 7.75
C TYR A 381 -27.01 14.61 8.69
N LEU A 382 -25.71 14.77 8.39
CA LEU A 382 -24.63 14.18 9.18
C LEU A 382 -24.49 14.83 10.57
N LEU A 383 -24.79 16.12 10.71
CA LEU A 383 -24.80 16.79 12.02
C LEU A 383 -25.92 16.30 12.94
N ASN A 384 -26.99 15.73 12.37
CA ASN A 384 -28.15 15.25 13.10
C ASN A 384 -28.18 13.73 13.30
N ILE A 385 -27.22 12.98 12.73
CA ILE A 385 -27.16 11.53 12.87
C ILE A 385 -26.21 11.09 14.00
N ASP A 386 -26.62 10.06 14.72
CA ASP A 386 -25.74 9.30 15.61
C ASP A 386 -25.15 8.11 14.83
N LEU A 387 -23.90 8.25 14.38
CA LEU A 387 -23.18 7.23 13.60
C LEU A 387 -23.01 5.91 14.37
N GLU A 388 -22.80 5.98 15.69
CA GLU A 388 -22.70 4.80 16.55
C GLU A 388 -24.02 4.04 16.60
N LYS A 389 -25.13 4.76 16.75
CA LYS A 389 -26.47 4.18 16.70
C LYS A 389 -26.79 3.62 15.31
N ALA A 390 -26.43 4.32 14.23
CA ALA A 390 -26.62 3.85 12.87
C ALA A 390 -25.87 2.53 12.63
N ARG A 391 -24.60 2.46 13.02
CA ARG A 391 -23.77 1.26 12.97
C ARG A 391 -24.40 0.11 13.76
N ARG A 392 -24.81 0.35 15.02
CA ARG A 392 -25.48 -0.68 15.85
C ARG A 392 -26.71 -1.24 15.16
N ASN A 393 -27.53 -0.39 14.56
CA ASN A 393 -28.72 -0.81 13.82
C ASN A 393 -28.37 -1.64 12.57
N ALA A 394 -27.37 -1.22 11.80
CA ALA A 394 -26.88 -1.95 10.63
C ALA A 394 -26.36 -3.34 11.01
N ILE A 395 -25.57 -3.43 12.09
CA ILE A 395 -25.09 -4.70 12.64
C ILE A 395 -26.26 -5.61 13.02
N LEU A 396 -27.26 -5.09 13.76
CA LEU A 396 -28.44 -5.86 14.14
C LEU A 396 -29.23 -6.36 12.92
N ASN A 397 -29.36 -5.54 11.88
CA ASN A 397 -30.04 -5.91 10.65
C ASN A 397 -29.28 -6.99 9.88
N HIS A 398 -27.95 -6.89 9.81
CA HIS A 398 -27.10 -7.92 9.22
C HIS A 398 -27.25 -9.26 9.96
N TYR A 399 -27.16 -9.26 11.29
CA TYR A 399 -27.38 -10.48 12.08
C TYR A 399 -28.78 -11.05 11.88
N LYS A 400 -29.83 -10.23 11.76
CA LYS A 400 -31.20 -10.69 11.48
C LYS A 400 -31.36 -11.29 10.08
N LYS A 401 -30.69 -10.72 9.08
CA LYS A 401 -30.79 -11.15 7.68
C LYS A 401 -29.99 -12.42 7.42
N ASP A 402 -28.77 -12.48 7.94
CA ASP A 402 -27.76 -13.48 7.58
C ASP A 402 -27.54 -14.52 8.69
N TRP A 403 -28.45 -14.61 9.66
CA TRP A 403 -28.32 -15.47 10.84
C TRP A 403 -28.00 -16.94 10.50
N LYS A 404 -28.56 -17.49 9.43
CA LYS A 404 -28.32 -18.88 9.01
C LYS A 404 -26.86 -19.11 8.60
N GLU A 405 -26.30 -18.21 7.82
CA GLU A 405 -24.91 -18.30 7.35
C GLU A 405 -23.93 -18.01 8.48
N ILE A 406 -24.26 -17.06 9.38
CA ILE A 406 -23.46 -16.76 10.56
C ILE A 406 -23.39 -17.97 11.51
N ILE A 407 -24.53 -18.63 11.77
CA ILE A 407 -24.56 -19.85 12.59
C ILE A 407 -23.79 -20.98 11.92
N LYS A 408 -23.93 -21.15 10.60
CA LYS A 408 -23.20 -22.16 9.84
C LYS A 408 -21.68 -21.96 9.97
N ARG A 409 -21.16 -20.74 9.82
CA ARG A 409 -19.73 -20.43 10.02
C ARG A 409 -19.27 -20.72 11.45
N LYS A 410 -20.08 -20.37 12.46
CA LYS A 410 -19.75 -20.61 13.88
C LYS A 410 -19.78 -22.10 14.29
N ILE A 411 -20.69 -22.89 13.72
CA ILE A 411 -20.82 -24.32 14.04
C ILE A 411 -19.78 -25.15 13.29
N PHE A 412 -19.54 -24.84 12.02
CA PHE A 412 -18.68 -25.67 11.17
C PHE A 412 -17.21 -25.25 11.16
N LYS A 413 -16.82 -24.13 11.80
CA LYS A 413 -15.45 -23.56 11.77
C LYS A 413 -14.82 -23.67 10.36
N ILE A 414 -15.60 -23.31 9.33
CA ILE A 414 -15.11 -23.15 7.96
C ILE A 414 -14.60 -21.73 7.80
#